data_AF-G4CQX5-F1
#
_entry.id   AF-G4CQX5-F1
#
_cell.length_a   1.000
_cell.length_b   1.000
_cell.length_c   1.000
_cell.angle_alpha   90.00
_cell.angle_beta   90.00
_cell.angle_gamma   90.00
#
_symmetry.space_group_name_H-M   'P 1'
#
loop_
_entity.id
_entity.type
_entity.pdbx_description
1 polymer ?
#
loop_
_entity_poly.entity_id
_entity_poly.type
_entity_poly.pdbx_seq_one_letter_code
_entity_poly.pdbx_strand_id
1 'polypeptide(L)' 'MRLWQKRFWEHIIRDEADFARHFDYVHFNPVKHGHVPQVSDWPFSTFHRYVKQGVYPQHWGGDSLDFSLEYDE' A
#
# COMPACT_ATOMS: atom_id res chain seq x y z
N MET A 1 -15.20 -25.85 -4.57
CA MET A 1 -14.03 -25.04 -4.15
C MET A 1 -14.42 -23.56 -4.20
N ARG A 2 -14.32 -22.83 -3.09
CA ARG A 2 -14.51 -21.36 -3.07
C ARG A 2 -13.16 -20.72 -2.80
N LEU A 3 -12.57 -20.12 -3.84
CA LEU A 3 -11.31 -19.39 -3.74
C LEU A 3 -11.53 -17.93 -3.32
N TRP A 4 -12.65 -17.33 -3.71
CA TRP A 4 -12.97 -15.94 -3.44
C TRP A 4 -13.85 -15.78 -2.20
N GLN A 5 -13.53 -14.77 -1.38
CA GLN A 5 -14.45 -14.24 -0.38
C GLN A 5 -15.70 -13.68 -1.06
N LYS A 6 -16.88 -13.83 -0.41
CA LYS A 6 -18.11 -13.19 -0.90
C LYS A 6 -18.04 -11.69 -0.63
N ARG A 7 -18.33 -10.89 -1.67
CA ARG A 7 -18.23 -9.41 -1.66
C ARG A 7 -16.78 -8.94 -1.50
N PHE A 8 -16.61 -7.64 -1.45
CA PHE A 8 -15.34 -6.95 -1.22
C PHE A 8 -15.59 -5.78 -0.26
N TRP A 9 -14.52 -5.25 0.30
CA TRP A 9 -14.56 -4.01 1.07
C TRP A 9 -14.46 -2.83 0.11
N GLU A 10 -15.30 -1.81 0.33
CA GLU A 10 -15.32 -0.59 -0.48
C GLU A 10 -15.17 0.64 0.40
N HIS A 11 -14.37 1.59 -0.05
CA HIS A 11 -14.25 2.92 0.52
C HIS A 11 -14.20 3.95 -0.59
N ILE A 12 -15.02 4.99 -0.45
CA ILE A 12 -15.08 6.08 -1.43
C ILE A 12 -14.06 7.13 -0.99
N ILE A 13 -13.06 7.35 -1.84
CA ILE A 13 -12.08 8.42 -1.68
C ILE A 13 -12.79 9.77 -1.74
N ARG A 14 -12.68 10.56 -0.67
CA ARG A 14 -13.45 11.81 -0.52
C ARG A 14 -12.69 13.07 -0.91
N ASP A 15 -11.37 13.02 -0.83
CA ASP A 15 -10.49 14.15 -1.12
C ASP A 15 -9.07 13.67 -1.46
N GLU A 16 -8.20 14.62 -1.76
CA GLU A 16 -6.81 14.37 -2.15
C GLU A 16 -5.96 13.79 -1.00
N ALA A 17 -6.23 14.19 0.24
CA ALA A 17 -5.50 13.66 1.39
C ALA A 17 -5.88 12.20 1.63
N ASP A 18 -7.15 11.86 1.45
CA ASP A 18 -7.66 10.49 1.52
C ASP A 18 -7.11 9.61 0.41
N PHE A 19 -7.02 10.16 -0.81
CA PHE A 19 -6.32 9.49 -1.91
C PHE A 19 -4.87 9.18 -1.55
N ALA A 20 -4.11 10.18 -1.08
CA ALA A 20 -2.69 10.03 -0.77
C ALA A 20 -2.46 8.94 0.30
N ARG A 21 -3.25 8.95 1.38
CA ARG A 21 -3.18 7.92 2.44
C ARG A 21 -3.44 6.51 1.89
N HIS A 22 -4.48 6.34 1.09
CA HIS A 22 -4.82 5.02 0.52
C HIS A 22 -3.81 4.57 -0.54
N PHE A 23 -3.26 5.52 -1.30
CA PHE A 23 -2.23 5.25 -2.28
C PHE A 23 -0.94 4.76 -1.60
N ASP A 24 -0.49 5.44 -0.54
CA ASP A 24 0.65 5.01 0.27
C ASP A 24 0.39 3.64 0.92
N TYR A 25 -0.80 3.45 1.51
CA TYR A 25 -1.20 2.21 2.16
C TYR A 25 -1.07 0.98 1.24
N VAL A 26 -1.59 1.06 0.00
CA VAL A 26 -1.53 -0.06 -0.95
C VAL A 26 -0.08 -0.45 -1.28
N HIS A 27 0.83 0.53 -1.36
CA HIS A 27 2.23 0.26 -1.63
C HIS A 27 2.99 -0.24 -0.38
N PHE A 28 2.63 0.25 0.80
CA PHE A 28 3.24 -0.17 2.08
C PHE A 28 2.77 -1.54 2.57
N ASN A 29 1.61 -2.01 2.12
CA ASN A 29 0.97 -3.23 2.62
C ASN A 29 1.86 -4.50 2.69
N PRO A 30 2.75 -4.78 1.71
CA PRO A 30 3.68 -5.91 1.81
C PRO A 30 4.64 -5.82 3.00
N VAL A 31 5.06 -4.61 3.38
CA VAL A 31 5.90 -4.38 4.58
C VAL A 31 5.06 -4.52 5.84
N LYS A 32 3.88 -3.89 5.88
CA LYS A 32 2.93 -4.00 7.00
C LYS A 32 2.60 -5.44 7.36
N HIS A 33 2.41 -6.30 6.36
CA HIS A 33 2.11 -7.72 6.55
C HIS A 33 3.37 -8.61 6.71
N GLY A 34 4.56 -8.02 6.77
CA GLY A 34 5.82 -8.74 7.02
C GLY A 34 6.29 -9.62 5.86
N HIS A 35 5.82 -9.39 4.64
CA HIS A 35 6.23 -10.15 3.47
C HIS A 35 7.62 -9.77 2.97
N VAL A 36 7.98 -8.49 3.11
CA VAL A 36 9.29 -7.93 2.74
C VAL A 36 9.72 -6.85 3.75
N PRO A 37 11.03 -6.66 3.96
CA PRO A 37 11.53 -5.60 4.84
C PRO A 37 11.46 -4.21 4.20
N GLN A 38 11.38 -4.12 2.88
CA GLN A 38 11.30 -2.85 2.14
C GLN A 38 10.28 -2.93 1.01
N VAL A 39 9.56 -1.83 0.75
CA VAL A 39 8.53 -1.75 -0.30
C VAL A 39 9.10 -2.08 -1.70
N SER A 40 10.34 -1.66 -1.97
CA SER A 40 11.04 -1.96 -3.23
C SER A 40 11.32 -3.43 -3.46
N ASP A 41 11.30 -4.27 -2.42
CA ASP A 41 11.58 -5.70 -2.56
C ASP A 41 10.34 -6.47 -3.04
N TRP A 42 9.16 -5.84 -3.06
CA TRP A 42 7.93 -6.46 -3.54
C TRP A 42 7.73 -6.26 -5.05
N PRO A 43 7.88 -7.30 -5.90
CA PRO A 43 7.81 -7.12 -7.36
C PRO A 43 6.37 -6.93 -7.88
N PHE A 44 5.36 -7.37 -7.12
CA PHE A 44 3.95 -7.41 -7.55
C PHE A 44 3.19 -6.15 -7.16
N SER A 45 3.74 -4.98 -7.50
CA SER A 45 3.16 -3.69 -7.16
C SER A 45 3.46 -2.62 -8.22
N THR A 46 2.60 -1.61 -8.32
CA THR A 46 2.84 -0.42 -9.15
C THR A 46 3.89 0.53 -8.56
N PHE A 47 4.41 0.26 -7.36
CA PHE A 47 5.45 1.05 -6.70
C PHE A 47 6.62 1.37 -7.65
N HIS A 48 7.14 0.36 -8.34
CA HIS A 48 8.27 0.49 -9.28
C HIS A 48 8.03 1.49 -10.41
N ARG A 49 6.78 1.58 -10.88
CA ARG A 49 6.40 2.56 -11.90
C ARG A 49 6.45 3.98 -11.31
N TYR A 50 5.95 4.14 -10.09
CA TYR A 50 5.89 5.43 -9.41
C TYR A 50 7.26 5.92 -8.92
N VAL A 51 8.19 5.02 -8.62
CA VAL A 51 9.61 5.36 -8.43
C VAL A 51 10.20 5.94 -9.73
N LYS A 52 9.98 5.28 -10.89
CA LYS A 52 10.47 5.78 -12.19
C LYS A 52 9.88 7.13 -12.59
N GLN A 53 8.69 7.44 -12.11
CA GLN A 53 8.00 8.72 -12.36
C GLN A 53 8.36 9.81 -11.34
N GLY A 54 9.19 9.49 -10.32
CA GLY A 54 9.60 10.44 -9.29
C GLY A 54 8.55 10.72 -8.22
N VAL A 55 7.49 9.90 -8.14
CA VAL A 55 6.46 10.01 -7.09
C VAL A 55 6.99 9.49 -5.76
N TYR A 56 7.71 8.36 -5.78
CA TYR A 56 8.36 7.80 -4.59
C TYR A 56 9.88 7.81 -4.70
N PRO A 57 10.58 8.07 -3.58
CA PRO A 57 11.96 7.63 -3.41
C PRO A 57 12.07 6.10 -3.51
N GLN A 58 13.16 5.58 -4.07
CA GLN A 58 13.39 4.13 -4.18
C GLN A 58 13.38 3.42 -2.82
N HIS A 59 13.81 4.10 -1.75
CA HIS A 59 13.91 3.56 -0.39
C HIS A 59 12.74 3.98 0.52
N TRP A 60 11.63 4.45 -0.06
CA TRP A 60 10.44 4.82 0.71
C TRP A 60 9.83 3.60 1.42
N GLY A 61 9.33 3.81 2.65
CA GLY A 61 8.68 2.77 3.45
C GLY A 61 9.62 1.71 4.04
N GLY A 62 10.92 2.03 4.18
CA GLY A 62 11.92 1.13 4.78
C GLY A 62 12.08 1.24 6.31
N ASP A 63 11.52 2.28 6.93
CA ASP A 63 11.51 2.44 8.39
C ASP A 63 10.11 2.17 8.93
N SER A 64 10.04 1.69 10.17
CA SER A 64 8.83 1.31 10.91
C SER A 64 7.83 2.46 11.07
N LEU A 65 7.20 2.84 9.97
CA LEU A 65 6.02 3.66 9.94
C LEU A 65 4.86 2.71 10.26
N ASP A 66 4.24 2.93 11.41
CA ASP A 66 2.94 2.32 11.69
C ASP A 66 1.92 2.99 10.75
N PHE A 67 1.76 2.42 9.56
CA PHE A 67 0.73 2.80 8.61
C PHE A 67 -0.52 1.97 8.91
N SER A 68 -1.41 2.60 9.68
CA SER A 68 -2.77 2.13 9.87
C SER A 68 -3.78 3.13 9.26
N LEU A 69 -4.82 2.60 8.63
CA LEU A 69 -6.04 3.32 8.28
C LEU A 69 -7.12 3.00 9.33
N GLU A 70 -8.12 3.87 9.46
CA GLU A 70 -9.21 3.76 10.46
C GLU A 70 -9.98 2.42 10.42
N TYR A 71 -9.81 1.63 9.37
CA TYR A 71 -10.53 0.37 9.15
C TYR A 71 -9.61 -0.85 9.13
N ASP A 72 -8.41 -0.75 9.72
CA ASP A 72 -7.46 -1.87 9.87
C ASP A 72 -7.76 -2.83 11.05
N GLU A 73 -8.90 -2.67 11.72
CA GLU A 73 -9.43 -3.62 12.72
C GLU A 73 -10.16 -4.82 12.11
#